data_AF-A0A6A3MYL3-F1
#
_entry.id   AF-A0A6A3MYL3-F1
#
_cell.length_a   1.000
_cell.length_b   1.000
_cell.length_c   1.000
_cell.angle_alpha   90.00
_cell.angle_beta   90.00
_cell.angle_gamma   90.00
#
_symmetry.space_group_name_H-M   'P 1'
#
loop_
_entity.id
_entity.type
_entity.pdbx_description
1 polymer ?
#
loop_
_entity_poly.entity_id
_entity_poly.type
_entity_poly.pdbx_seq_one_letter_code
_entity_poly.pdbx_strand_id
1 'polypeptide(L)'
;MSLQDLSPANSQRALQTAINAFERFVAAEGVSMDFIAASLVGDASGAVFLKLMDRFGVHLAFVEGLVGKSLAKNSVMSYFRHVENWLLDTYPTHRATIEKKLFKMGQTLERHCLKRVEEVMVKKAPACTKENLRVLMDGPYYDAVSPKDYQDAALLALMWYVFGRASDLGFV
;
A
#
# COMPACT_ATOMS: atom_id res chain seq x y z
N MET A 1 5.33 -27.41 24.16
CA MET A 1 6.22 -26.27 23.86
C MET A 1 6.20 -26.07 22.36
N SER A 2 5.61 -24.97 21.89
CA SER A 2 5.61 -24.58 20.48
C SER A 2 6.98 -23.99 20.13
N LEU A 3 7.44 -24.14 18.88
CA LEU A 3 8.67 -23.48 18.39
C LEU A 3 8.62 -21.94 18.59
N GLN A 4 7.43 -21.37 18.69
CA GLN A 4 7.21 -19.94 18.95
C GLN A 4 7.59 -19.53 20.38
N ASP A 5 7.54 -20.45 21.35
CA ASP A 5 7.89 -20.21 22.76
C ASP A 5 9.41 -20.07 22.98
N LEU A 6 10.21 -20.51 21.99
CA LEU A 6 11.67 -20.44 22.01
C LEU A 6 12.22 -19.13 21.42
N SER A 7 11.34 -18.31 20.82
CA SER A 7 11.74 -17.04 20.23
C SER A 7 12.06 -16.01 21.31
N PRO A 8 13.11 -15.18 21.15
CA PRO A 8 13.40 -14.10 22.10
C PRO A 8 12.19 -13.20 22.31
N ALA A 9 11.95 -12.78 23.57
CA ALA A 9 10.79 -11.96 23.93
C ALA A 9 10.66 -10.68 23.08
N ASN A 10 11.79 -10.09 22.64
CA ASN A 10 11.78 -8.93 21.75
C ASN A 10 11.21 -9.25 20.35
N SER A 11 11.53 -10.42 19.80
CA SER A 11 11.01 -10.88 18.51
C SER A 11 9.52 -11.19 18.58
N GLN A 12 9.04 -11.75 19.69
CA GLN A 12 7.61 -11.97 19.93
C GLN A 12 6.84 -10.64 20.00
N ARG A 13 7.37 -9.62 20.69
CA ARG A 13 6.75 -8.28 20.72
C ARG A 13 6.73 -7.62 19.34
N ALA A 14 7.79 -7.76 18.56
CA ALA A 14 7.84 -7.24 17.19
C ALA A 14 6.79 -7.91 16.30
N LEU A 15 6.65 -9.24 16.38
CA LEU A 15 5.60 -9.98 15.70
C LEU A 15 4.21 -9.49 16.10
N GLN A 16 3.93 -9.39 17.41
CA GLN A 16 2.61 -8.92 17.87
C GLN A 16 2.31 -7.51 17.40
N THR A 17 3.31 -6.62 17.34
CA THR A 17 3.14 -5.27 16.82
C THR A 17 2.76 -5.29 15.34
N ALA A 18 3.39 -6.15 14.54
CA ALA A 18 3.07 -6.33 13.14
C ALA A 18 1.66 -6.92 12.93
N ILE A 19 1.26 -7.90 13.74
CA ILE A 19 -0.10 -8.48 13.73
C ILE A 19 -1.13 -7.40 14.08
N ASN A 20 -0.91 -6.60 15.12
CA ASN A 20 -1.82 -5.51 15.48
C ASN A 20 -1.95 -4.47 14.35
N ALA A 21 -0.87 -4.19 13.61
CA ALA A 21 -0.92 -3.30 12.45
C ALA A 21 -1.72 -3.92 11.30
N PHE A 22 -1.58 -5.23 11.08
CA PHE A 22 -2.37 -5.96 10.10
C PHE A 22 -3.86 -6.00 10.46
N GLU A 23 -4.22 -6.26 11.71
CA GLU A 23 -5.61 -6.23 12.18
C GLU A 23 -6.26 -4.86 11.98
N ARG A 24 -5.52 -3.76 12.24
CA ARG A 24 -5.99 -2.40 11.96
C ARG A 24 -6.22 -2.18 10.47
N PHE A 25 -5.35 -2.68 9.62
CA PHE A 25 -5.53 -2.64 8.16
C PHE A 25 -6.81 -3.39 7.75
N VAL A 26 -7.01 -4.60 8.26
CA VAL A 26 -8.19 -5.42 7.97
C VAL A 26 -9.48 -4.71 8.42
N ALA A 27 -9.46 -4.11 9.62
CA ALA A 27 -10.58 -3.32 10.13
C ALA A 27 -10.85 -2.06 9.28
N ALA A 28 -9.81 -1.38 8.80
CA ALA A 28 -9.94 -0.20 7.94
C ALA A 28 -10.55 -0.55 6.56
N GLU A 29 -10.29 -1.75 6.05
CA GLU A 29 -10.94 -2.27 4.83
C GLU A 29 -12.38 -2.76 5.09
N GLY A 30 -12.86 -2.73 6.33
CA GLY A 30 -14.21 -3.17 6.71
C GLY A 30 -14.42 -4.68 6.63
N VAL A 31 -13.35 -5.47 6.73
CA VAL A 31 -13.37 -6.93 6.61
C VAL A 31 -13.12 -7.57 7.98
N SER A 32 -13.69 -8.77 8.23
CA SER A 32 -13.39 -9.54 9.44
C SER A 32 -12.20 -10.48 9.24
N MET A 33 -11.44 -10.73 10.32
CA MET A 33 -10.37 -11.71 10.30
C MET A 33 -10.86 -13.12 9.97
N ASP A 34 -12.07 -13.48 10.42
CA ASP A 34 -12.70 -14.78 10.11
C ASP A 34 -12.97 -14.93 8.61
N PHE A 35 -13.39 -13.85 7.94
CA PHE A 35 -13.60 -13.86 6.49
C PHE A 35 -12.28 -14.08 5.74
N ILE A 36 -11.20 -13.43 6.18
CA ILE A 36 -9.87 -13.62 5.61
C ILE A 36 -9.40 -15.07 5.81
N ALA A 37 -9.57 -15.61 7.01
CA ALA A 37 -9.22 -17.00 7.31
C ALA A 37 -9.97 -17.98 6.39
N ALA A 38 -11.30 -17.83 6.27
CA ALA A 38 -12.12 -18.65 5.40
C ALA A 38 -11.70 -18.53 3.92
N SER A 39 -11.37 -17.31 3.47
CA SER A 39 -10.92 -17.03 2.10
C SER A 39 -9.56 -17.66 1.79
N LEU A 40 -8.64 -17.68 2.76
CA LEU A 40 -7.32 -18.30 2.62
C LEU A 40 -7.41 -19.83 2.60
N VAL A 41 -8.26 -20.42 3.43
CA VAL A 41 -8.49 -21.87 3.47
C VAL A 41 -9.18 -22.37 2.19
N GLY A 42 -10.13 -21.59 1.66
CA GLY A 42 -10.86 -21.93 0.44
C GLY A 42 -10.08 -21.70 -0.87
N ASP A 43 -8.94 -21.04 -0.82
CA ASP A 43 -8.17 -20.68 -2.02
C ASP A 43 -7.12 -21.74 -2.37
N ALA A 44 -7.45 -22.59 -3.33
CA ALA A 44 -6.55 -23.61 -3.87
C ALA A 44 -5.36 -23.05 -4.70
N SER A 45 -5.36 -21.75 -5.02
CA SER A 45 -4.35 -21.13 -5.90
C SER A 45 -3.29 -20.30 -5.15
N GLY A 46 -3.57 -19.90 -3.91
CA GLY A 46 -2.79 -18.93 -3.14
C GLY A 46 -2.87 -17.49 -3.67
N ALA A 47 -3.76 -17.19 -4.62
CA ALA A 47 -3.96 -15.85 -5.17
C ALA A 47 -4.57 -14.87 -4.13
N VAL A 48 -5.45 -15.34 -3.25
CA VAL A 48 -6.02 -14.55 -2.16
C VAL A 48 -4.91 -14.09 -1.22
N PHE A 49 -3.99 -14.98 -0.87
CA PHE A 49 -2.82 -14.65 -0.05
C PHE A 49 -1.98 -13.54 -0.70
N LEU A 50 -1.66 -13.68 -1.99
CA LEU A 50 -0.84 -12.71 -2.71
C LEU A 50 -1.53 -11.34 -2.78
N LYS A 51 -2.83 -11.30 -3.06
CA LYS A 51 -3.60 -10.05 -3.11
C LYS A 51 -3.69 -9.38 -1.74
N LEU A 52 -3.86 -10.17 -0.69
CA LEU A 52 -3.89 -9.68 0.70
C LEU A 52 -2.55 -9.04 1.08
N MET A 53 -1.44 -9.73 0.81
CA MET A 53 -0.09 -9.21 1.09
C MET A 53 0.25 -8.00 0.23
N ASP A 54 -0.17 -7.97 -1.04
CA ASP A 54 0.02 -6.80 -1.92
C ASP A 54 -0.68 -5.56 -1.36
N ARG A 55 -1.98 -5.69 -1.00
CA ARG A 55 -2.73 -4.60 -0.35
C ARG A 55 -2.12 -4.18 0.98
N PHE A 56 -1.70 -5.14 1.79
CA PHE A 56 -1.06 -4.83 3.06
C PHE A 56 0.28 -4.11 2.86
N GLY A 57 1.08 -4.50 1.86
CA GLY A 57 2.32 -3.82 1.50
C GLY A 57 2.08 -2.37 1.06
N VAL A 58 1.04 -2.14 0.26
CA VAL A 58 0.59 -0.78 -0.11
C VAL A 58 0.17 0.00 1.13
N HIS A 59 -0.66 -0.59 2.00
CA HIS A 59 -1.06 0.04 3.25
C HIS A 59 0.15 0.43 4.11
N LEU A 60 1.12 -0.45 4.31
CA LEU A 60 2.34 -0.15 5.07
C LEU A 60 3.19 0.93 4.42
N ALA A 61 3.22 1.00 3.09
CA ALA A 61 3.86 2.12 2.42
C ALA A 61 3.16 3.41 2.84
N PHE A 62 1.85 3.53 2.66
CA PHE A 62 1.16 4.81 2.82
C PHE A 62 0.68 5.12 4.25
N VAL A 63 0.78 4.19 5.20
CA VAL A 63 0.34 4.44 6.56
C VAL A 63 1.23 5.49 7.22
N GLU A 64 0.58 6.53 7.71
CA GLU A 64 1.21 7.61 8.44
C GLU A 64 1.21 7.31 9.94
N GLY A 65 2.35 7.55 10.59
CA GLY A 65 2.44 7.56 12.05
C GLY A 65 1.83 8.83 12.64
N LEU A 66 1.90 8.95 13.97
CA LEU A 66 1.36 10.08 14.76
C LEU A 66 1.85 11.48 14.35
N VAL A 67 2.89 11.57 13.52
CA VAL A 67 3.52 12.83 13.09
C VAL A 67 3.20 13.15 11.61
N GLY A 68 2.24 12.45 10.99
CA GLY A 68 2.00 12.58 9.54
C GLY A 68 3.22 12.15 8.72
N LYS A 69 4.00 11.19 9.26
CA LYS A 69 5.20 10.67 8.61
C LYS A 69 4.95 9.24 8.24
N SER A 70 5.21 8.91 6.97
CA SER A 70 5.19 7.54 6.49
C SER A 70 6.08 6.65 7.36
N LEU A 71 5.66 5.39 7.54
CA LEU A 71 6.41 4.41 8.30
C LEU A 71 7.86 4.26 7.77
N ALA A 72 8.83 4.18 8.68
CA ALA A 72 10.23 3.99 8.31
C ALA A 72 10.43 2.68 7.53
N LYS A 73 11.32 2.69 6.54
CA LYS A 73 11.61 1.52 5.68
C LYS A 73 11.80 0.23 6.49
N ASN A 74 12.62 0.27 7.54
CA ASN A 74 12.92 -0.93 8.33
C ASN A 74 11.67 -1.48 9.04
N SER A 75 10.79 -0.59 9.49
CA SER A 75 9.51 -0.96 10.10
C SER A 75 8.54 -1.54 9.08
N VAL A 76 8.43 -0.94 7.89
CA VAL A 76 7.64 -1.49 6.77
C VAL A 76 8.08 -2.91 6.44
N MET A 77 9.38 -3.11 6.22
CA MET A 77 9.92 -4.42 5.86
C MET A 77 9.78 -5.43 6.99
N SER A 78 9.97 -5.00 8.24
CA SER A 78 9.78 -5.86 9.41
C SER A 78 8.32 -6.30 9.53
N TYR A 79 7.36 -5.38 9.44
CA TYR A 79 5.93 -5.71 9.56
C TYR A 79 5.47 -6.62 8.43
N PHE A 80 5.83 -6.30 7.19
CA PHE A 80 5.53 -7.12 6.03
C PHE A 80 6.03 -8.56 6.23
N ARG A 81 7.30 -8.72 6.60
CA ARG A 81 7.91 -10.05 6.79
C ARG A 81 7.34 -10.81 7.99
N HIS A 82 7.01 -10.13 9.08
CA HIS A 82 6.41 -10.78 10.25
C HIS A 82 5.02 -11.31 9.94
N VAL A 83 4.18 -10.51 9.27
CA VAL A 83 2.83 -10.93 8.86
C VAL A 83 2.90 -12.02 7.79
N GLU A 84 3.81 -11.91 6.82
CA GLU A 84 4.04 -12.94 5.82
C GLU A 84 4.34 -14.30 6.47
N ASN A 85 5.33 -14.35 7.36
CA ASN A 85 5.70 -15.59 8.05
C ASN A 85 4.56 -16.12 8.92
N TRP A 86 3.87 -15.24 9.65
CA TRP A 86 2.74 -15.63 10.48
C TRP A 86 1.60 -16.25 9.67
N LEU A 87 1.23 -15.63 8.54
CA LEU A 87 0.21 -16.17 7.65
C LEU A 87 0.67 -17.49 6.99
N LEU A 88 1.93 -17.61 6.59
CA LEU A 88 2.48 -18.85 6.01
C LEU A 88 2.57 -20.00 7.01
N ASP A 89 2.83 -19.70 8.28
CA ASP A 89 2.85 -20.70 9.35
C ASP A 89 1.42 -21.12 9.74
N THR A 90 0.44 -20.22 9.60
CA THR A 90 -0.99 -20.50 9.86
C THR A 90 -1.67 -21.24 8.69
N TYR A 91 -1.31 -20.91 7.44
CA TYR A 91 -1.91 -21.44 6.22
C TYR A 91 -0.84 -22.00 5.26
N PRO A 92 -0.27 -23.18 5.53
CA PRO A 92 0.90 -23.69 4.81
C PRO A 92 0.61 -24.24 3.42
N THR A 93 -0.67 -24.38 3.02
CA THR A 93 -1.16 -25.16 1.87
C THR A 93 -0.46 -24.84 0.53
N HIS A 94 -0.01 -23.60 0.33
CA HIS A 94 0.60 -23.16 -0.93
C HIS A 94 1.98 -22.49 -0.78
N ARG A 95 2.63 -22.66 0.38
CA ARG A 95 3.87 -21.95 0.74
C ARG A 95 4.92 -21.96 -0.36
N ALA A 96 5.29 -23.15 -0.86
CA ALA A 96 6.33 -23.30 -1.89
C ALA A 96 6.02 -22.58 -3.21
N THR A 97 4.73 -22.42 -3.55
CA THR A 97 4.29 -21.79 -4.81
C THR A 97 4.27 -20.25 -4.69
N ILE A 98 3.90 -19.73 -3.52
CA ILE A 98 3.71 -18.29 -3.32
C ILE A 98 4.95 -17.58 -2.80
N GLU A 99 5.85 -18.27 -2.09
CA GLU A 99 7.05 -17.70 -1.47
C GLU A 99 7.94 -16.94 -2.47
N LYS A 100 8.15 -17.47 -3.68
CA LYS A 100 8.91 -16.76 -4.73
C LYS A 100 8.23 -15.47 -5.19
N LYS A 101 6.88 -15.43 -5.21
CA LYS A 101 6.12 -14.24 -5.59
C LYS A 101 6.11 -13.21 -4.45
N LEU A 102 5.96 -13.66 -3.20
CA LEU A 102 6.05 -12.83 -2.00
C LEU A 102 7.43 -12.18 -1.87
N PHE A 103 8.50 -12.93 -2.11
CA PHE A 103 9.85 -12.39 -2.11
C PHE A 103 10.02 -11.25 -3.13
N LYS A 104 9.49 -11.41 -4.34
CA LYS A 104 9.49 -10.34 -5.36
C LYS A 104 8.66 -9.13 -4.94
N MET A 105 7.51 -9.35 -4.30
CA MET A 105 6.68 -8.26 -3.75
C MET A 105 7.44 -7.50 -2.67
N GLY A 106 8.10 -8.21 -1.74
CA GLY A 106 8.96 -7.61 -0.71
C GLY A 106 10.08 -6.76 -1.31
N GLN A 107 10.75 -7.23 -2.38
CA GLN A 107 11.77 -6.43 -3.09
C GLN A 107 11.19 -5.17 -3.74
N THR A 108 10.01 -5.26 -4.36
CA THR A 108 9.33 -4.11 -4.96
C THR A 108 8.96 -3.09 -3.89
N LEU A 109 8.41 -3.55 -2.76
CA LEU A 109 8.08 -2.71 -1.62
C LEU A 109 9.33 -2.02 -1.05
N GLU A 110 10.43 -2.75 -0.89
CA GLU A 110 11.68 -2.21 -0.39
C GLU A 110 12.24 -1.11 -1.30
N ARG A 111 12.23 -1.35 -2.62
CA ARG A 111 12.66 -0.34 -3.62
C ARG A 111 11.77 0.89 -3.60
N HIS A 112 10.47 0.72 -3.42
CA HIS A 112 9.55 1.85 -3.28
C HIS A 112 9.88 2.68 -2.03
N CYS A 113 10.09 2.03 -0.88
CA CYS A 113 10.47 2.72 0.35
C CYS A 113 11.81 3.45 0.23
N LEU A 114 12.79 2.89 -0.49
CA LEU A 114 14.06 3.56 -0.78
C LEU A 114 13.86 4.83 -1.61
N LYS A 115 13.09 4.73 -2.71
CA LYS A 115 12.78 5.89 -3.55
C LYS A 115 12.06 6.98 -2.79
N ARG A 116 11.18 6.66 -1.84
CA ARG A 116 10.53 7.69 -1.02
C ARG A 116 11.52 8.46 -0.14
N VAL A 117 12.50 7.79 0.44
CA VAL A 117 13.54 8.45 1.25
C VAL A 117 14.43 9.34 0.36
N GLU A 118 14.76 8.88 -0.85
CA GLU A 118 15.50 9.67 -1.85
C GLU A 118 14.67 10.83 -2.43
N GLU A 119 13.37 10.63 -2.68
CA GLU A 119 12.47 11.66 -3.22
C GLU A 119 12.17 12.75 -2.18
N VAL A 120 12.19 12.44 -0.88
CA VAL A 120 12.19 13.48 0.18
C VAL A 120 13.41 14.42 0.04
N MET A 121 14.52 13.96 -0.56
CA MET A 121 15.69 14.81 -0.86
C MET A 121 15.60 15.56 -2.21
N VAL A 122 14.67 15.21 -3.10
CA VAL A 122 14.50 15.90 -4.37
C VAL A 122 13.35 16.90 -4.23
N LYS A 123 13.65 18.20 -4.42
CA LYS A 123 12.64 19.26 -4.49
C LYS A 123 11.71 19.01 -5.68
N LYS A 124 10.69 18.17 -5.51
CA LYS A 124 9.64 17.93 -6.50
C LYS A 124 8.73 19.17 -6.54
N ALA A 125 8.19 19.48 -7.72
CA ALA A 125 7.12 20.45 -7.82
C ALA A 125 5.95 19.98 -6.93
N PRO A 126 5.24 20.90 -6.25
CA PRO A 126 4.10 20.55 -5.41
C PRO A 126 3.11 19.69 -6.20
N ALA A 127 2.46 18.72 -5.54
CA ALA A 127 1.35 18.00 -6.14
C ALA A 127 0.33 19.04 -6.65
N CYS A 128 -0.13 18.86 -7.89
CA CYS A 128 -1.19 19.70 -8.42
C CYS A 128 -2.41 19.51 -7.51
N THR A 129 -3.04 20.57 -7.01
CA THR A 129 -4.23 20.41 -6.16
C THR A 129 -5.49 20.56 -7.01
N LYS A 130 -6.65 20.23 -6.43
CA LYS A 130 -7.95 20.46 -7.08
C LYS A 130 -8.15 21.93 -7.47
N GLU A 131 -7.59 22.87 -6.71
CA GLU A 131 -7.59 24.30 -6.99
C GLU A 131 -6.75 24.62 -8.22
N ASN A 132 -5.56 24.01 -8.34
CA ASN A 132 -4.71 24.16 -9.52
C ASN A 132 -5.39 23.60 -10.77
N LEU A 133 -6.09 22.46 -10.65
CA LEU A 133 -6.89 21.91 -11.74
C LEU A 133 -8.02 22.86 -12.15
N ARG A 134 -8.71 23.48 -11.17
CA ARG A 134 -9.77 24.43 -11.46
C ARG A 134 -9.25 25.62 -12.28
N VAL A 135 -8.10 26.19 -11.88
CA VAL A 135 -7.45 27.28 -12.63
C VAL A 135 -7.07 26.85 -14.05
N LEU A 136 -6.59 25.61 -14.22
CA LEU A 136 -6.26 25.05 -15.54
C LEU A 136 -7.52 24.79 -16.40
N MET A 137 -8.65 24.48 -15.78
CA MET A 137 -9.93 24.28 -16.48
C MET A 137 -10.64 25.60 -16.82
N ASP A 138 -10.46 26.64 -16.01
CA ASP A 138 -11.13 27.92 -16.24
C ASP A 138 -10.72 28.56 -17.57
N GLY A 139 -9.45 28.45 -17.99
CA GLY A 139 -8.99 28.97 -19.29
C GLY A 139 -9.75 28.37 -20.50
N PRO A 140 -9.71 27.03 -20.69
CA PRO A 140 -10.44 26.34 -21.74
C PRO A 140 -11.95 26.60 -21.72
N TYR A 141 -12.57 26.74 -20.55
CA TYR A 141 -14.02 26.98 -20.43
C TYR A 141 -14.41 28.46 -20.64
N TYR A 142 -13.56 29.41 -20.28
CA TYR A 142 -13.84 30.85 -20.40
C TYR A 142 -13.64 31.36 -21.83
N ASP A 143 -12.62 30.86 -22.54
CA ASP A 143 -12.31 31.24 -23.92
C ASP A 143 -12.73 30.17 -24.96
N ALA A 144 -13.60 29.22 -24.60
CA ALA A 144 -14.04 28.16 -25.50
C ALA A 144 -14.75 28.70 -26.75
N VAL A 145 -14.12 28.55 -27.92
CA VAL A 145 -14.72 28.87 -29.22
C VAL A 145 -14.98 27.59 -30.03
N SER A 146 -14.33 26.48 -29.65
CA SER A 146 -14.33 25.23 -30.39
C SER A 146 -14.73 24.03 -29.51
N PRO A 147 -15.40 23.01 -30.07
CA PRO A 147 -15.64 21.73 -29.39
C PRO A 147 -14.35 21.05 -28.88
N LYS A 148 -13.19 21.38 -29.45
CA LYS A 148 -11.88 20.86 -29.02
C LYS A 148 -11.47 21.37 -27.64
N ASP A 149 -11.84 22.60 -27.28
CA ASP A 149 -11.46 23.20 -26.00
C ASP A 149 -12.12 22.43 -24.82
N TYR A 150 -13.35 21.95 -25.05
CA TYR A 150 -14.07 21.07 -24.12
C TYR A 150 -13.47 19.66 -24.07
N GLN A 151 -12.95 19.14 -25.19
CA GLN A 151 -12.26 17.85 -25.23
C GLN A 151 -10.94 17.90 -24.45
N ASP A 152 -10.18 18.99 -24.58
CA ASP A 152 -8.93 19.18 -23.86
C ASP A 152 -9.18 19.36 -22.35
N ALA A 153 -10.25 20.06 -21.95
CA ALA A 153 -10.65 20.16 -20.55
C ALA A 153 -11.12 18.80 -19.97
N ALA A 154 -11.86 18.01 -20.76
CA ALA A 154 -12.28 16.67 -20.35
C ALA A 154 -11.09 15.70 -20.25
N LEU A 155 -10.14 15.79 -21.19
CA LEU A 155 -8.91 15.02 -21.17
C LEU A 155 -8.06 15.38 -19.95
N LEU A 156 -7.94 16.67 -19.62
CA LEU A 156 -7.23 17.13 -18.43
C LEU A 156 -7.87 16.58 -17.15
N ALA A 157 -9.20 16.60 -17.04
CA ALA A 157 -9.92 16.02 -15.90
C ALA A 157 -9.75 14.49 -15.80
N LEU A 158 -9.73 13.78 -16.93
CA LEU A 158 -9.46 12.34 -17.00
C LEU A 158 -8.03 12.02 -16.59
N MET A 159 -7.04 12.77 -17.10
CA MET A 159 -5.64 12.61 -16.72
C MET A 159 -5.44 12.91 -15.23
N TRP A 160 -6.12 13.92 -14.69
CA TRP A 160 -6.12 14.18 -13.25
C TRP A 160 -6.73 13.02 -12.44
N TYR A 161 -7.86 12.48 -12.87
CA TYR A 161 -8.52 11.38 -12.18
C TYR A 161 -7.69 10.08 -12.20
N VAL A 162 -7.01 9.81 -13.33
CA VAL A 162 -6.23 8.58 -13.56
C VAL A 162 -4.81 8.68 -13.00
N PHE A 163 -4.13 9.83 -13.16
CA PHE A 163 -2.73 10.02 -12.79
C PHE A 163 -2.53 11.01 -11.63
N GLY A 164 -3.40 12.01 -11.51
CA GLY A 164 -3.37 12.99 -10.41
C GLY A 164 -3.64 12.35 -9.05
N ARG A 165 -4.52 11.35 -8.97
CA ARG A 165 -4.68 10.54 -7.73
C ARG A 165 -3.41 9.78 -7.33
N ALA A 166 -2.52 9.44 -8.25
CA ALA A 166 -1.21 8.88 -7.90
C ALA A 166 -0.23 9.94 -7.36
N SER A 167 -0.47 11.22 -7.65
CA SER A 167 0.37 12.35 -7.24
C SER A 167 -0.14 13.03 -5.96
N ASP A 168 -1.46 13.08 -5.74
CA ASP A 168 -2.09 13.50 -4.49
C ASP A 168 -1.80 12.54 -3.33
N LEU A 169 -1.55 11.26 -3.64
CA LEU A 169 -1.07 10.27 -2.67
C LEU A 169 0.40 10.48 -2.26
N GLY A 170 1.06 11.53 -2.79
CA GLY A 170 2.39 11.98 -2.37
C GLY A 170 2.38 13.10 -1.31
N PHE A 171 1.20 13.59 -0.92
CA PHE A 171 1.04 14.59 0.15
C PHE A 171 -0.24 14.32 0.93
N VAL A 172 -0.18 13.37 1.86
CA VAL A 172 -0.57 13.61 3.25
C VAL A 172 0.57 13.06 4.08
#